data_AF-A0A962SZV3-F1
#
_entry.id   AF-A0A962SZV3-F1
#
_cell.length_a   1.000
_cell.length_b   1.000
_cell.length_c   1.000
_cell.angle_alpha   90.00
_cell.angle_beta   90.00
_cell.angle_gamma   90.00
#
_symmetry.space_group_name_H-M   'P 1'
#
loop_
_entity.id
_entity.type
_entity.pdbx_description
1 polymer ?
#
loop_
_entity_poly.entity_id
_entity_poly.type
_entity_poly.pdbx_seq_one_letter_code
_entity_poly.pdbx_strand_id
1 'polypeptide(L)'
;MTSFDQALTRLPKPLRHEVAQYWEAFQESSRTADLALPTGAILEPLARVWACSEFVARACIREPELLAELLASGNLSAPYTPGDLANRLERAVADAADEEQLMVALRRSRRREMVRIAWRDLAGLAELTETLGDLTDLADAAVNAALEQLHAWQCQQRYGAPRDSQGQPQQLVVLGMGKLGGRELNFSSD
;
A
#
# COMPACT_ATOMS: atom_id res chain seq x y z
N MET A 1 22.63 -5.44 -24.06
CA MET A 1 21.89 -4.35 -23.38
C MET A 1 20.80 -5.00 -22.58
N THR A 2 20.78 -4.78 -21.26
CA THR A 2 19.70 -5.30 -20.43
C THR A 2 18.39 -4.61 -20.82
N SER A 3 17.26 -5.28 -20.61
CA SER A 3 15.94 -4.73 -20.95
C SER A 3 15.62 -3.44 -20.17
N PHE A 4 16.32 -3.16 -19.05
CA PHE A 4 16.15 -1.94 -18.26
C PHE A 4 16.91 -0.74 -18.83
N ASP A 5 18.10 -0.94 -19.41
CA ASP A 5 18.88 0.14 -20.06
C ASP A 5 18.05 0.84 -21.14
N GLN A 6 17.26 0.06 -21.89
CA GLN A 6 16.35 0.60 -22.89
C GLN A 6 15.26 1.47 -22.26
N ALA A 7 14.67 1.06 -21.14
CA ALA A 7 13.70 1.86 -20.41
C ALA A 7 14.31 3.18 -19.91
N LEU A 8 15.53 3.14 -19.36
CA LEU A 8 16.26 4.34 -18.91
C LEU A 8 16.49 5.34 -20.06
N THR A 9 16.80 4.86 -21.26
CA THR A 9 17.04 5.75 -22.41
C THR A 9 15.80 6.54 -22.85
N ARG A 10 14.59 6.07 -22.50
CA ARG A 10 13.32 6.78 -22.76
C ARG A 10 13.04 7.90 -21.77
N LEU A 11 13.70 7.90 -20.61
CA LEU A 11 13.57 8.97 -19.63
C LEU A 11 14.34 10.24 -20.07
N PRO A 12 13.90 11.43 -19.62
CA PRO A 12 14.68 12.67 -19.72
C PRO A 12 16.08 12.49 -19.14
N LYS A 13 17.11 13.01 -19.83
CA LYS A 13 18.52 12.86 -19.42
C LYS A 13 18.80 13.16 -17.93
N PRO A 14 18.22 14.22 -17.31
CA PRO A 14 18.48 14.53 -15.91
C PRO A 14 18.05 13.43 -14.92
N LEU A 15 17.03 12.63 -15.25
CA LEU A 15 16.47 11.63 -14.35
C LEU A 15 17.16 10.27 -14.44
N ARG A 16 17.94 10.03 -15.51
CA ARG A 16 18.50 8.70 -15.80
C ARG A 16 19.47 8.22 -14.74
N HIS A 17 20.31 9.12 -14.22
CA HIS A 17 21.33 8.76 -13.24
C HIS A 17 20.70 8.28 -11.93
N GLU A 18 19.70 9.02 -11.45
CA GLU A 18 19.00 8.69 -10.21
C GLU A 18 18.22 7.38 -10.33
N VAL A 19 17.48 7.18 -11.43
CA VAL A 19 16.73 5.92 -11.63
C VAL A 19 17.66 4.72 -11.81
N ALA A 20 18.84 4.91 -12.42
CA ALA A 20 19.85 3.85 -12.49
C ALA A 20 20.35 3.45 -11.10
N GLN A 21 20.58 4.42 -10.19
CA GLN A 21 20.95 4.13 -8.80
C GLN A 21 19.85 3.38 -8.04
N TYR A 22 18.58 3.75 -8.24
CA TYR A 22 17.46 3.00 -7.66
C TYR A 22 17.40 1.56 -8.17
N TRP A 23 17.67 1.36 -9.47
CA TRP A 23 17.73 0.03 -10.07
C TRP A 23 18.88 -0.81 -9.51
N GLU A 24 20.09 -0.27 -9.42
CA GLU A 24 21.23 -0.98 -8.83
C GLU A 24 20.96 -1.36 -7.36
N ALA A 25 20.40 -0.45 -6.57
CA ALA A 25 20.05 -0.71 -5.17
C ALA A 25 18.96 -1.79 -5.05
N PHE A 26 17.95 -1.77 -5.93
CA PHE A 26 16.90 -2.78 -5.97
C PHE A 26 17.42 -4.15 -6.42
N GLN A 27 18.41 -4.18 -7.32
CA GLN A 27 19.05 -5.42 -7.73
C GLN A 27 19.79 -6.08 -6.57
N GLU A 28 20.47 -5.28 -5.74
CA GLU A 28 21.16 -5.77 -4.55
C GLU A 28 20.17 -6.28 -3.49
N SER A 29 19.11 -5.54 -3.21
CA SER A 29 18.10 -5.97 -2.23
C SER A 29 17.36 -7.22 -2.70
N SER A 30 17.00 -7.30 -3.99
CA SER A 30 16.37 -8.49 -4.58
C SER A 30 17.28 -9.71 -4.50
N ARG A 31 18.60 -9.55 -4.75
CA ARG A 31 19.56 -10.65 -4.61
C ARG A 31 19.66 -11.13 -3.17
N THR A 32 19.67 -10.20 -2.21
CA THR A 32 19.70 -10.53 -0.78
C THR A 32 18.45 -11.31 -0.34
N ALA A 33 17.29 -10.97 -0.92
CA ALA A 33 16.02 -11.62 -0.66
C ALA A 33 15.75 -12.88 -1.53
N ASP A 34 16.72 -13.31 -2.36
CA ASP A 34 16.57 -14.42 -3.33
C ASP A 34 15.37 -14.26 -4.29
N LEU A 35 15.12 -13.03 -4.73
CA LEU A 35 14.03 -12.68 -5.64
C LEU A 35 14.51 -12.51 -7.08
N ALA A 36 13.72 -13.02 -8.01
CA ALA A 36 13.92 -12.75 -9.43
C ALA A 36 13.60 -11.28 -9.75
N LEU A 37 14.43 -10.66 -10.60
CA LEU A 37 14.18 -9.31 -11.08
C LEU A 37 12.98 -9.29 -12.05
N PRO A 38 12.20 -8.20 -12.06
CA PRO A 38 11.15 -8.03 -13.05
C PRO A 38 11.76 -8.01 -14.46
N THR A 39 11.03 -8.55 -15.43
CA THR A 39 11.44 -8.58 -16.83
C THR A 39 10.29 -8.24 -17.76
N GLY A 40 10.60 -7.92 -19.02
CA GLY A 40 9.59 -7.65 -20.04
C GLY A 40 8.98 -6.25 -19.95
N ALA A 41 7.72 -6.13 -20.36
CA ALA A 41 7.04 -4.86 -20.59
C ALA A 41 6.89 -3.98 -19.34
N ILE A 42 7.00 -4.56 -18.13
CA ILE A 42 6.88 -3.81 -16.88
C ILE A 42 8.06 -2.88 -16.60
N LEU A 43 9.22 -3.10 -17.23
CA LEU A 43 10.42 -2.30 -16.94
C LEU A 43 10.27 -0.84 -17.37
N GLU A 44 9.48 -0.57 -18.40
CA GLU A 44 9.19 0.80 -18.85
C GLU A 44 8.34 1.59 -17.84
N PRO A 45 7.14 1.12 -17.42
CA PRO A 45 6.39 1.80 -16.37
C PRO A 45 7.17 1.84 -15.05
N LEU A 46 7.97 0.82 -14.71
CA LEU A 46 8.83 0.84 -13.52
C LEU A 46 9.81 2.01 -13.55
N ALA A 47 10.57 2.16 -14.63
CA ALA A 47 11.54 3.24 -14.77
C ALA A 47 10.86 4.62 -14.70
N ARG A 48 9.68 4.77 -15.33
CA ARG A 48 8.90 6.01 -15.28
C ARG A 48 8.39 6.31 -13.86
N VAL A 49 7.78 5.34 -13.19
CA VAL A 49 7.22 5.52 -11.83
C VAL A 49 8.33 5.90 -10.86
N TRP A 50 9.49 5.24 -10.93
CA TRP A 50 10.63 5.57 -10.07
C TRP A 50 11.27 6.92 -10.40
N ALA A 51 11.21 7.37 -11.65
CA ALA A 51 11.60 8.73 -12.02
C ALA A 51 10.68 9.79 -11.40
N CYS A 52 9.41 9.45 -11.15
CA CYS A 52 8.40 10.37 -10.62
C CYS A 52 8.20 10.27 -9.10
N SER A 53 8.62 9.18 -8.46
CA SER A 53 8.41 8.97 -7.02
C SER A 53 9.55 8.21 -6.36
N GLU A 54 10.39 8.96 -5.67
CA GLU A 54 11.40 8.42 -4.75
C GLU A 54 10.76 7.54 -3.66
N PHE A 55 9.56 7.90 -3.18
CA PHE A 55 8.82 7.07 -2.22
C PHE A 55 8.60 5.65 -2.74
N VAL A 56 8.11 5.50 -3.97
CA VAL A 56 7.87 4.19 -4.58
C VAL A 56 9.19 3.44 -4.76
N ALA A 57 10.20 4.09 -5.33
CA ALA A 57 11.52 3.48 -5.54
C ALA A 57 12.12 2.96 -4.22
N ARG A 58 12.17 3.81 -3.18
CA ARG A 58 12.70 3.43 -1.86
C ARG A 58 11.88 2.35 -1.16
N ALA A 59 10.55 2.37 -1.32
CA ALA A 59 9.70 1.33 -0.76
C ALA A 59 10.02 -0.04 -1.39
N CYS A 60 10.15 -0.11 -2.72
CA CYS A 60 10.54 -1.33 -3.43
C CYS A 60 11.98 -1.77 -3.12
N ILE A 61 12.92 -0.84 -2.93
CA ILE A 61 14.30 -1.19 -2.55
C ILE A 61 14.34 -1.79 -1.14
N ARG A 62 13.64 -1.17 -0.18
CA ARG A 62 13.63 -1.62 1.22
C ARG A 62 12.94 -2.97 1.42
N GLU A 63 11.91 -3.24 0.63
CA GLU A 63 11.06 -4.42 0.75
C GLU A 63 10.77 -4.95 -0.67
N PRO A 64 11.74 -5.63 -1.32
CA PRO A 64 11.60 -6.06 -2.71
C PRO A 64 10.48 -7.09 -2.93
N GLU A 65 10.12 -7.85 -1.89
CA GLU A 65 8.97 -8.76 -1.86
C GLU A 65 7.67 -8.02 -2.18
N LEU A 66 7.51 -6.78 -1.70
CA LEU A 66 6.32 -5.96 -1.95
C LEU A 66 6.09 -5.76 -3.44
N LEU A 67 7.14 -5.45 -4.20
CA LEU A 67 7.02 -5.27 -5.64
C LEU A 67 6.76 -6.61 -6.34
N ALA A 68 7.47 -7.67 -5.94
CA ALA A 68 7.27 -9.00 -6.50
C ALA A 68 5.82 -9.50 -6.32
N GLU A 69 5.23 -9.31 -5.14
CA GLU A 69 3.84 -9.65 -4.84
C GLU A 69 2.84 -8.80 -5.65
N LEU A 70 3.06 -7.49 -5.77
CA LEU A 70 2.21 -6.60 -6.54
C LEU A 70 2.22 -6.96 -8.04
N LEU A 71 3.37 -7.40 -8.56
CA LEU A 71 3.51 -7.90 -9.91
C LEU A 71 2.83 -9.25 -10.11
N ALA A 72 3.08 -10.21 -9.22
CA ALA A 72 2.52 -11.55 -9.30
C ALA A 72 0.99 -11.56 -9.17
N SER A 73 0.44 -10.67 -8.34
CA SER A 73 -1.02 -10.53 -8.15
C SER A 73 -1.72 -9.79 -9.29
N GLY A 74 -0.99 -9.04 -10.13
CA GLY A 74 -1.59 -8.18 -11.16
C GLY A 74 -2.25 -6.91 -10.63
N ASN A 75 -2.13 -6.62 -9.33
CA ASN A 75 -2.79 -5.50 -8.66
C ASN A 75 -2.32 -4.11 -9.14
N LEU A 76 -1.17 -4.03 -9.82
CA LEU A 76 -0.70 -2.79 -10.45
C LEU A 76 -1.48 -2.44 -11.71
N SER A 77 -2.04 -3.44 -12.40
CA SER A 77 -2.62 -3.28 -13.73
C SER A 77 -4.13 -3.00 -13.68
N ALA A 78 -4.82 -3.41 -12.62
CA ALA A 78 -6.28 -3.28 -12.50
C ALA A 78 -6.69 -2.46 -11.27
N PRO A 79 -7.82 -1.73 -11.35
CA PRO A 79 -8.44 -1.14 -10.18
C PRO A 79 -8.94 -2.23 -9.24
N TYR A 80 -9.10 -1.89 -7.96
CA TYR A 80 -9.76 -2.76 -7.01
C TYR A 80 -11.28 -2.71 -7.17
N THR A 81 -11.94 -3.81 -6.86
CA THR A 81 -13.39 -3.85 -6.70
C THR A 81 -13.76 -3.39 -5.28
N PRO A 82 -14.99 -2.88 -5.06
CA PRO A 82 -15.43 -2.46 -3.74
C PRO A 82 -15.24 -3.57 -2.68
N GLY A 83 -14.57 -3.22 -1.58
CA GLY A 83 -14.28 -4.16 -0.48
C GLY A 83 -12.97 -4.94 -0.62
N ASP A 84 -12.29 -4.95 -1.77
CA ASP A 84 -11.01 -5.66 -1.92
C ASP A 84 -9.95 -5.16 -0.94
N LEU A 85 -9.88 -3.83 -0.76
CA LEU A 85 -8.90 -3.22 0.12
C LEU A 85 -9.18 -3.58 1.59
N ALA A 86 -10.43 -3.45 2.03
CA ALA A 86 -10.85 -3.84 3.38
C ALA A 86 -10.52 -5.30 3.67
N ASN A 87 -10.94 -6.21 2.79
CA ASN A 87 -10.66 -7.65 2.90
C ASN A 87 -9.15 -7.96 2.98
N ARG A 88 -8.32 -7.22 2.24
CA ARG A 88 -6.85 -7.40 2.29
C ARG A 88 -6.26 -6.94 3.61
N LEU A 89 -6.71 -5.79 4.12
CA LEU A 89 -6.26 -5.24 5.41
C LEU A 89 -6.68 -6.14 6.57
N GLU A 90 -7.94 -6.58 6.59
CA GLU A 90 -8.46 -7.53 7.58
C GLU A 90 -7.63 -8.82 7.62
N ARG A 91 -7.35 -9.42 6.45
CA ARG A 91 -6.49 -10.62 6.36
C ARG A 91 -5.08 -10.36 6.84
N ALA A 92 -4.51 -9.18 6.54
CA ALA A 92 -3.15 -8.86 6.92
C ALA A 92 -2.98 -8.68 8.44
N VAL A 93 -4.03 -8.29 9.16
CA VAL A 93 -4.00 -8.09 10.61
C VAL A 93 -4.55 -9.27 11.41
N ALA A 94 -5.20 -10.25 10.75
CA ALA A 94 -5.88 -11.36 11.41
C ALA A 94 -4.97 -12.17 12.34
N ASP A 95 -3.73 -12.39 11.93
CA ASP A 95 -2.75 -13.20 12.69
C ASP A 95 -1.95 -12.39 13.73
N ALA A 96 -2.19 -11.08 13.84
CA ALA A 96 -1.54 -10.29 14.89
C ALA A 96 -1.99 -10.80 16.26
N ALA A 97 -1.03 -11.14 17.13
CA ALA A 97 -1.33 -11.61 18.49
C ALA A 97 -1.36 -10.49 19.54
N ASP A 98 -0.73 -9.36 19.22
CA ASP A 98 -0.54 -8.21 20.11
C ASP A 98 -0.52 -6.89 19.33
N GLU A 99 -0.52 -5.78 20.07
CA GLU A 99 -0.55 -4.43 19.50
C GLU A 99 0.67 -4.13 18.64
N GLU A 100 1.85 -4.64 18.99
CA GLU A 100 3.08 -4.42 18.22
C GLU A 100 2.97 -5.08 16.84
N GLN A 101 2.51 -6.33 16.79
CA GLN A 101 2.29 -7.06 15.54
C GLN A 101 1.20 -6.39 14.69
N LEU A 102 0.10 -5.94 15.30
CA LEU A 102 -0.96 -5.21 14.61
C LEU A 102 -0.41 -3.90 13.98
N MET A 103 0.37 -3.15 14.76
CA MET A 103 1.02 -1.92 14.33
C MET A 103 1.98 -2.16 13.14
N VAL A 104 2.72 -3.27 13.15
CA VAL A 104 3.60 -3.67 12.03
C VAL A 104 2.77 -4.04 10.81
N ALA A 105 1.75 -4.89 10.96
CA ALA A 105 0.89 -5.35 9.87
C ALA A 105 0.17 -4.18 9.16
N LEU A 106 -0.39 -3.24 9.92
CA LEU A 106 -1.03 -2.04 9.38
C LEU A 106 -0.04 -1.16 8.60
N ARG A 107 1.19 -0.97 9.11
CA ARG A 107 2.22 -0.16 8.44
C ARG A 107 2.73 -0.81 7.15
N ARG A 108 2.88 -2.13 7.13
CA ARG A 108 3.27 -2.88 5.92
C ARG A 108 2.15 -2.81 4.88
N SER A 109 0.91 -3.03 5.28
CA SER A 109 -0.27 -2.94 4.42
C SER A 109 -0.44 -1.54 3.83
N ARG A 110 -0.36 -0.50 4.66
CA ARG A 110 -0.39 0.91 4.19
C ARG A 110 0.69 1.18 3.15
N ARG A 111 1.93 0.74 3.39
CA ARG A 111 3.03 0.93 2.44
C ARG A 111 2.76 0.24 1.11
N ARG A 112 2.32 -1.02 1.15
CA ARG A 112 1.96 -1.81 -0.04
C ARG A 112 0.90 -1.10 -0.87
N GLU A 113 -0.21 -0.70 -0.25
CA GLU A 113 -1.29 -0.03 -0.99
C GLU A 113 -0.87 1.36 -1.48
N MET A 114 -0.04 2.11 -0.73
CA MET A 114 0.50 3.39 -1.21
C MET A 114 1.39 3.23 -2.42
N VAL A 115 2.20 2.18 -2.48
CA VAL A 115 2.97 1.85 -3.68
C VAL A 115 2.03 1.53 -4.84
N ARG A 116 1.00 0.70 -4.64
CA ARG A 116 0.03 0.35 -5.69
C ARG A 116 -0.68 1.58 -6.24
N ILE A 117 -1.19 2.43 -5.36
CA ILE A 117 -1.99 3.61 -5.72
C ILE A 117 -1.10 4.63 -6.44
N ALA A 118 0.09 4.95 -5.90
CA ALA A 118 1.05 5.83 -6.55
C ALA A 118 1.53 5.28 -7.90
N TRP A 119 1.75 3.97 -8.00
CA TRP A 119 2.11 3.33 -9.25
C TRP A 119 1.04 3.54 -10.31
N ARG A 120 -0.23 3.28 -9.99
CA ARG A 120 -1.33 3.41 -10.95
C ARG A 120 -1.52 4.84 -11.42
N ASP A 121 -1.46 5.80 -10.51
CA ASP A 121 -1.50 7.24 -10.82
C ASP A 121 -0.34 7.63 -11.76
N LEU A 122 0.90 7.39 -11.34
CA LEU A 122 2.10 7.78 -12.09
C LEU A 122 2.31 6.98 -13.39
N ALA A 123 1.69 5.80 -13.50
CA ALA A 123 1.67 5.03 -14.73
C ALA A 123 0.54 5.44 -15.70
N GLY A 124 -0.35 6.35 -15.31
CA GLY A 124 -1.51 6.75 -16.09
C GLY A 124 -2.55 5.64 -16.24
N LEU A 125 -2.67 4.78 -15.23
CA LEU A 125 -3.59 3.64 -15.17
C LEU A 125 -4.82 3.91 -14.30
N ALA A 126 -4.81 5.01 -13.55
CA ALA A 126 -5.91 5.47 -12.69
C ALA A 126 -6.14 6.96 -12.93
N GLU A 127 -7.41 7.37 -12.96
CA GLU A 127 -7.80 8.77 -12.98
C GLU A 127 -7.75 9.37 -11.58
N LEU A 128 -7.66 10.69 -11.47
CA LEU A 128 -7.56 11.38 -10.17
C LEU A 128 -8.67 10.97 -9.18
N THR A 129 -9.90 10.78 -9.66
CA THR A 129 -11.03 10.34 -8.81
C THR A 129 -10.83 8.93 -8.26
N GLU A 130 -10.22 8.02 -9.03
CA GLU A 130 -9.86 6.67 -8.54
C GLU A 130 -8.77 6.79 -7.49
N THR A 131 -7.73 7.60 -7.73
CA THR A 131 -6.62 7.79 -6.79
C THR A 131 -7.09 8.36 -5.45
N LEU A 132 -7.93 9.40 -5.45
CA LEU A 132 -8.49 9.98 -4.21
C LEU A 132 -9.43 8.99 -3.48
N GLY A 133 -10.21 8.22 -4.24
CA GLY A 133 -11.08 7.18 -3.71
C GLY A 133 -10.27 6.07 -3.03
N ASP A 134 -9.25 5.54 -3.70
CA ASP A 134 -8.37 4.49 -3.18
C ASP A 134 -7.60 4.93 -1.94
N LEU A 135 -7.16 6.21 -1.89
CA LEU A 135 -6.52 6.79 -0.70
C LEU A 135 -7.48 6.87 0.49
N THR A 136 -8.73 7.23 0.22
CA THR A 136 -9.80 7.27 1.22
C THR A 136 -10.13 5.88 1.73
N ASP A 137 -10.34 4.94 0.82
CA ASP A 137 -10.69 3.55 1.15
C ASP A 137 -9.55 2.87 1.91
N LEU A 138 -8.29 3.22 1.66
CA LEU A 138 -7.16 2.77 2.48
C LEU A 138 -7.24 3.26 3.92
N ALA A 139 -7.53 4.55 4.13
CA ALA A 139 -7.64 5.11 5.45
C ALA A 139 -8.81 4.46 6.22
N ASP A 140 -9.98 4.36 5.59
CA ASP A 140 -11.17 3.71 6.16
C ASP A 140 -10.88 2.25 6.54
N ALA A 141 -10.32 1.47 5.62
CA ALA A 141 -9.99 0.06 5.87
C ALA A 141 -8.98 -0.11 7.01
N ALA A 142 -7.94 0.75 7.08
CA ALA A 142 -6.94 0.66 8.13
C ALA A 142 -7.52 1.01 9.51
N VAL A 143 -8.37 2.04 9.60
CA VAL A 143 -9.05 2.43 10.84
C VAL A 143 -10.01 1.32 11.29
N ASN A 144 -10.82 0.79 10.39
CA ASN A 144 -11.78 -0.27 10.70
C ASN A 144 -11.06 -1.55 11.16
N ALA A 145 -10.04 -2.01 10.43
CA ALA A 145 -9.28 -3.20 10.80
C ALA A 145 -8.61 -3.07 12.18
N ALA A 146 -8.05 -1.89 12.51
CA ALA A 146 -7.48 -1.64 13.83
C ALA A 146 -8.55 -1.63 14.93
N LEU A 147 -9.67 -0.95 14.67
CA LEU A 147 -10.77 -0.81 15.61
C LEU A 147 -11.38 -2.17 15.95
N GLU A 148 -11.67 -2.99 14.94
CA GLU A 148 -12.27 -4.32 15.09
C GLU A 148 -11.36 -5.24 15.90
N GLN A 149 -10.06 -5.27 15.58
CA GLN A 149 -9.10 -6.13 16.27
C GLN A 149 -8.91 -5.71 17.74
N LEU A 150 -8.72 -4.42 18.00
CA LEU A 150 -8.58 -3.90 19.36
C LEU A 150 -9.85 -4.10 20.19
N HIS A 151 -11.02 -3.90 19.59
CA HIS A 151 -12.30 -4.15 20.24
C HIS A 151 -12.45 -5.63 20.62
N ALA A 152 -12.14 -6.55 19.69
CA ALA A 152 -12.19 -7.99 19.95
C ALA A 152 -11.28 -8.40 21.12
N TRP A 153 -10.02 -7.94 21.13
CA TRP A 153 -9.09 -8.26 22.22
C TRP A 153 -9.54 -7.69 23.57
N GLN A 154 -9.97 -6.43 23.62
CA GLN A 154 -10.44 -5.85 24.89
C GLN A 154 -11.68 -6.56 25.43
N CYS A 155 -12.62 -6.93 24.55
CA CYS A 155 -13.81 -7.67 24.94
C CYS A 155 -13.47 -9.07 25.46
N GLN A 156 -12.57 -9.79 24.79
CA GLN A 156 -12.25 -11.17 25.15
C GLN A 156 -11.30 -11.30 26.34
N GLN A 157 -10.30 -10.42 26.43
CA GLN A 157 -9.17 -10.60 27.34
C GLN A 157 -9.31 -9.82 28.65
N ARG A 158 -10.11 -8.75 28.69
CA ARG A 158 -10.02 -7.79 29.80
C ARG A 158 -11.34 -7.32 30.40
N TYR A 159 -12.32 -6.95 29.59
CA TYR A 159 -13.47 -6.18 30.09
C TYR A 159 -14.85 -6.75 29.72
N GLY A 160 -14.94 -7.72 28.82
CA GLY A 160 -16.22 -8.11 28.23
C GLY A 160 -16.72 -7.09 27.21
N ALA A 161 -17.82 -7.43 26.51
CA ALA A 161 -18.42 -6.52 25.54
C ALA A 161 -19.12 -5.34 26.26
N PRO A 162 -18.84 -4.07 25.90
CA PRO A 162 -19.58 -2.93 26.43
C PRO A 162 -21.04 -3.02 25.99
N ARG A 163 -21.97 -2.64 26.87
CA ARG A 163 -23.41 -2.76 26.64
C ARG A 163 -24.15 -1.51 27.09
N ASP A 164 -25.28 -1.22 26.44
CA ASP A 164 -26.18 -0.15 26.84
C ASP A 164 -27.07 -0.54 28.04
N SER A 165 -27.99 0.34 28.42
CA SER A 165 -28.95 0.11 29.51
C SER A 165 -29.93 -1.04 29.25
N GLN A 166 -30.07 -1.50 28.01
CA GLN A 166 -30.91 -2.64 27.60
C GLN A 166 -30.08 -3.92 27.41
N GLY A 167 -28.77 -3.87 27.67
CA GLY A 167 -27.86 -4.99 27.51
C GLY A 167 -27.40 -5.24 26.07
N GLN A 168 -27.68 -4.34 25.11
CA GLN A 168 -27.23 -4.51 23.72
C GLN A 168 -25.74 -4.16 23.57
N PRO A 169 -24.94 -4.98 22.86
CA PRO A 169 -23.53 -4.68 22.60
C PRO A 169 -23.36 -3.31 21.94
N GLN A 170 -22.38 -2.57 22.41
CA GLN A 170 -22.00 -1.25 21.89
C GLN A 170 -20.63 -1.32 21.21
N GLN A 171 -20.38 -0.39 20.30
CA GLN A 171 -19.09 -0.26 19.63
C GLN A 171 -18.66 1.20 19.62
N LEU A 172 -17.35 1.43 19.58
CA LEU A 172 -16.79 2.74 19.35
C LEU A 172 -17.05 3.14 17.89
N VAL A 173 -17.51 4.38 17.68
CA VAL A 173 -17.73 4.95 16.35
C VAL A 173 -16.65 5.97 16.06
N VAL A 174 -16.03 5.87 14.89
CA VAL A 174 -15.04 6.84 14.39
C VAL A 174 -15.67 7.64 13.26
N LEU A 175 -15.64 8.98 13.37
CA LEU A 175 -16.16 9.88 12.34
C LEU A 175 -15.00 10.51 11.57
N GLY A 176 -14.88 10.16 10.29
CA GLY A 176 -13.94 10.78 9.38
C GLY A 176 -14.36 12.22 9.06
N MET A 177 -13.53 13.19 9.42
CA MET A 177 -13.80 14.61 9.18
C MET A 177 -12.94 15.14 8.01
N GLY A 178 -13.27 16.33 7.50
CA GLY A 178 -12.50 16.98 6.44
C GLY A 178 -12.42 16.14 5.16
N LYS A 179 -11.21 15.99 4.60
CA LYS A 179 -10.98 15.26 3.35
C LYS A 179 -11.35 13.77 3.43
N LEU A 180 -11.15 13.14 4.60
CA LEU A 180 -11.59 11.77 4.83
C LEU A 180 -13.12 11.68 4.72
N GLY A 181 -13.84 12.56 5.43
CA GLY A 181 -15.30 12.63 5.34
C GLY A 181 -15.84 13.01 3.96
N GLY A 182 -15.07 13.80 3.20
CA GLY A 182 -15.37 14.19 1.82
C GLY A 182 -14.93 13.17 0.75
N ARG A 183 -14.30 12.07 1.14
CA ARG A 183 -13.71 11.07 0.23
C ARG A 183 -12.73 11.64 -0.81
N GLU A 184 -11.91 12.58 -0.36
CA GLU A 184 -10.96 13.32 -1.18
C GLU A 184 -9.55 13.34 -0.55
N LEU A 185 -9.17 12.25 0.16
CA LEU A 185 -7.83 12.13 0.71
C LEU A 185 -6.77 12.15 -0.39
N ASN A 186 -5.67 12.83 -0.10
CA ASN A 186 -4.50 12.91 -0.96
C ASN A 186 -3.27 12.27 -0.29
N PHE A 187 -2.19 12.04 -1.03
CA PHE A 187 -0.99 11.35 -0.51
C PHE A 187 -0.33 12.00 0.72
N SER A 188 -0.55 13.30 0.93
CA SER A 188 0.02 14.09 2.02
C SER A 188 -0.99 14.37 3.15
N SER A 189 -2.11 13.65 3.18
CA SER A 189 -3.11 13.83 4.22
C SER A 189 -2.65 13.22 5.55
N ASP A 190 -3.12 13.82 6.65
CA ASP A 190 -2.83 13.41 8.03
C ASP A 190 -3.35 12.00 8.34
#